data_AF-A0A1G9ZRZ3-F1
#
_entry.id   AF-A0A1G9ZRZ3-F1
#
_cell.length_a   1.000
_cell.length_b   1.000
_cell.length_c   1.000
_cell.angle_alpha   90.00
_cell.angle_beta   90.00
_cell.angle_gamma   90.00
#
_symmetry.space_group_name_H-M   'P 1'
#
loop_
_entity.id
_entity.type
_entity.pdbx_description
1 polymer ?
#
loop_
_entity_poly.entity_id
_entity_poly.type
_entity_poly.pdbx_seq_one_letter_code
_entity_poly.pdbx_strand_id
1 'polypeptide(L)'
;MAKLTKTYENGIEKFELVFKGETFDFSMLWCEDGRKLDKESFEFQVEDKFPELGRDHVVLNLIERLSWESDEYEILDILEQLEEWESEHNG
;
A
#
# COMPACT_ATOMS: atom_id res chain seq x y z
N MET A 1 9.57 6.94 -6.73
CA MET A 1 9.90 5.51 -6.62
C MET A 1 9.13 4.95 -5.46
N ALA A 2 8.03 4.27 -5.80
CA ALA A 2 7.23 3.53 -4.84
C ALA A 2 8.08 2.41 -4.21
N LYS A 3 7.89 2.17 -2.91
CA LYS A 3 8.61 1.12 -2.19
C LYS A 3 7.71 0.48 -1.15
N LEU A 4 7.58 -0.85 -1.20
CA LEU A 4 6.95 -1.62 -0.13
C LEU A 4 8.02 -2.29 0.75
N THR A 5 7.86 -2.17 2.05
CA THR A 5 8.62 -2.93 3.06
C THR A 5 7.64 -3.76 3.88
N LYS A 6 7.85 -5.08 3.90
CA LYS A 6 7.08 -6.02 4.72
C LYS A 6 7.99 -6.67 5.74
N THR A 7 7.63 -6.60 7.02
CA THR A 7 8.39 -7.24 8.11
C THR A 7 7.48 -8.13 8.95
N TYR A 8 8.04 -9.22 9.47
CA TYR A 8 7.33 -10.16 10.32
C TYR A 8 7.96 -10.15 11.71
N GLU A 9 7.18 -9.81 12.74
CA GLU A 9 7.66 -9.73 14.12
C GLU A 9 6.63 -10.35 15.08
N ASN A 10 6.98 -11.46 15.72
CA ASN A 10 6.16 -12.13 16.73
C ASN A 10 4.70 -12.42 16.29
N GLY A 11 4.49 -12.82 15.03
CA GLY A 11 3.16 -13.10 14.47
C GLY A 11 2.39 -11.88 13.98
N ILE A 12 3.01 -10.70 14.00
CA ILE A 12 2.48 -9.46 13.43
C ILE A 12 3.22 -9.18 12.12
N GLU A 13 2.47 -8.91 11.06
CA GLU A 13 2.99 -8.39 9.79
C GLU A 13 2.95 -6.88 9.84
N LYS A 14 4.06 -6.20 9.57
CA LYS A 14 4.10 -4.74 9.43
C LYS A 14 4.39 -4.39 7.98
N PHE A 15 3.60 -3.47 7.46
CA PHE A 15 3.66 -3.00 6.09
C PHE A 15 4.01 -1.52 6.10
N GLU A 16 4.94 -1.12 5.25
CA GLU A 16 5.32 0.28 5.03
C GLU A 16 5.40 0.52 3.52
N LEU A 17 4.59 1.44 3.02
CA LEU A 17 4.56 1.89 1.63
C LEU A 17 5.08 3.34 1.56
N VAL A 18 6.10 3.57 0.74
CA VAL A 18 6.50 4.91 0.32
C VAL A 18 5.84 5.20 -1.02
N PHE A 19 5.05 6.28 -1.10
CA PHE A 19 4.36 6.71 -2.31
C PHE A 19 4.18 8.25 -2.30
N LYS A 20 4.46 8.93 -3.41
CA LYS A 20 4.51 10.39 -3.56
C LYS A 20 5.40 11.08 -2.51
N GLY A 21 6.47 10.42 -2.08
CA GLY A 21 7.38 10.91 -1.04
C GLY A 21 6.81 10.88 0.38
N GLU A 22 5.60 10.35 0.56
CA GLU A 22 4.97 10.12 1.87
C GLU A 22 5.10 8.65 2.26
N THR A 23 5.09 8.40 3.57
CA THR A 23 5.15 7.04 4.13
C THR A 23 3.82 6.70 4.77
N PHE A 24 3.26 5.58 4.34
CA PHE A 24 2.06 4.97 4.86
C PHE A 24 2.45 3.63 5.49
N ASP A 25 1.86 3.28 6.61
CA ASP A 25 2.18 2.03 7.29
C ASP A 25 0.96 1.49 8.01
N PHE A 26 0.93 0.18 8.25
CA PHE A 26 0.00 -0.49 9.16
C PHE A 26 0.58 -1.83 9.62
N SER A 27 0.05 -2.33 10.72
CA SER A 27 0.34 -3.66 11.25
C SER A 27 -0.90 -4.53 11.16
N MET A 28 -0.70 -5.79 10.79
CA MET A 28 -1.74 -6.81 10.69
C MET A 28 -1.43 -7.96 11.63
N LEU A 29 -2.39 -8.28 12.49
CA LEU A 29 -2.40 -9.49 13.31
C LEU A 29 -3.42 -10.48 12.73
N TRP A 30 -2.96 -11.70 12.48
CA TRP A 30 -3.83 -12.81 12.12
C TRP A 30 -4.49 -13.39 13.38
N CYS A 31 -5.82 -13.44 13.38
CA CYS A 31 -6.66 -13.94 14.46
C CYS A 31 -7.58 -15.05 13.93
N GLU A 32 -8.21 -15.83 14.81
CA GLU A 32 -9.15 -16.90 14.41
C GLU A 32 -10.29 -16.38 13.51
N ASP A 33 -10.75 -15.15 13.75
CA ASP A 33 -11.84 -14.50 13.01
C ASP A 33 -11.37 -13.69 11.77
N GLY A 34 -10.09 -13.81 11.38
CA GLY A 34 -9.54 -13.13 10.21
C GLY A 34 -8.36 -12.22 10.55
N ARG A 35 -8.44 -10.95 10.15
CA ARG A 35 -7.33 -10.00 10.23
C ARG A 35 -7.73 -8.81 11.09
N LYS A 36 -6.84 -8.40 12.00
CA LYS A 36 -7.00 -7.17 12.77
C LYS A 36 -5.88 -6.22 12.41
N LEU A 37 -6.25 -5.05 11.93
CA LEU A 37 -5.32 -3.97 11.65
C LEU A 37 -5.23 -3.03 12.86
N ASP A 38 -4.06 -2.44 13.08
CA ASP A 38 -3.86 -1.40 14.10
C ASP A 38 -4.36 -0.02 13.65
N LYS A 39 -4.39 0.23 12.33
CA LYS A 39 -4.94 1.40 11.65
C LYS A 39 -5.45 1.05 10.24
N GLU A 40 -5.94 2.03 9.50
CA GLU A 40 -6.46 1.86 8.15
C GLU A 40 -5.41 1.30 7.18
N SER A 41 -5.83 0.57 6.15
CA SER A 41 -4.98 0.08 5.05
C SER A 41 -4.53 1.22 4.13
N PHE A 42 -3.60 0.93 3.22
CA PHE A 42 -2.92 1.96 2.44
C PHE A 42 -3.88 2.84 1.61
N GLU A 43 -4.88 2.27 0.98
CA GLU A 43 -5.80 2.98 0.09
C GLU A 43 -6.56 4.10 0.81
N PHE A 44 -7.01 3.86 2.04
CA PHE A 44 -7.69 4.87 2.85
C PHE A 44 -6.73 5.95 3.35
N GLN A 45 -5.53 5.56 3.79
CA GLN A 45 -4.51 6.54 4.20
C GLN A 45 -4.07 7.43 3.03
N VAL A 46 -3.94 6.86 1.83
CA VAL A 46 -3.58 7.57 0.61
C VAL A 46 -4.72 8.49 0.15
N GLU A 47 -5.96 8.03 0.19
CA GLU A 47 -7.13 8.86 -0.14
C GLU A 47 -7.29 10.04 0.82
N ASP A 48 -7.08 9.85 2.13
CA ASP A 48 -7.11 10.94 3.12
C ASP A 48 -5.97 11.94 2.90
N LYS A 49 -4.76 11.45 2.61
CA LYS A 49 -3.57 12.31 2.39
C LYS A 49 -3.63 13.05 1.05
N PHE A 50 -4.16 12.41 0.02
CA PHE A 50 -4.25 12.91 -1.36
C PHE A 50 -5.70 12.79 -1.87
N PRO A 51 -6.63 13.65 -1.41
CA PRO A 51 -8.04 13.56 -1.79
C PRO A 51 -8.29 13.69 -3.30
N GLU A 52 -7.34 14.26 -4.06
CA GLU A 52 -7.40 14.28 -5.52
C GLU A 52 -7.36 12.88 -6.15
N LEU A 53 -6.76 11.89 -5.46
CA LEU A 53 -6.68 10.50 -5.89
C LEU A 53 -7.94 9.70 -5.60
N GLY A 54 -8.88 10.21 -4.78
CA GLY A 54 -10.18 9.58 -4.52
C GLY A 54 -11.02 9.31 -5.77
N ARG A 55 -10.68 9.92 -6.91
CA ARG A 55 -11.30 9.68 -8.22
C ARG A 55 -10.46 8.78 -9.14
N ASP A 56 -9.19 8.59 -8.82
CA ASP A 56 -8.30 7.69 -9.53
C ASP A 56 -8.40 6.29 -8.93
N HIS A 57 -9.49 5.61 -9.27
CA HIS A 57 -9.76 4.25 -8.82
C HIS A 57 -8.70 3.27 -9.31
N VAL A 58 -7.91 3.57 -10.34
CA VAL A 58 -6.85 2.68 -10.82
C VAL A 58 -5.71 2.65 -9.82
N VAL A 59 -5.20 3.82 -9.41
CA VAL A 59 -4.13 3.92 -8.42
C VAL A 59 -4.55 3.38 -7.06
N LEU A 60 -5.75 3.73 -6.60
CA LEU A 60 -6.24 3.24 -5.31
C LEU A 60 -6.41 1.72 -5.29
N ASN A 61 -6.86 1.11 -6.40
CA ASN A 61 -6.91 -0.36 -6.51
C ASN A 61 -5.52 -1.00 -6.48
N LEU A 62 -4.53 -0.40 -7.14
CA LEU A 62 -3.14 -0.90 -7.09
C LEU A 62 -2.59 -0.84 -5.65
N ILE A 63 -2.84 0.25 -4.94
CA ILE A 63 -2.42 0.45 -3.56
C ILE A 63 -3.14 -0.52 -2.62
N GLU A 64 -4.45 -0.73 -2.81
CA GLU A 64 -5.22 -1.74 -2.06
C GLU A 64 -4.62 -3.13 -2.26
N ARG A 65 -4.25 -3.50 -3.49
CA ARG A 65 -3.62 -4.81 -3.77
C ARG A 65 -2.32 -5.00 -2.98
N LEU A 66 -1.48 -3.97 -2.84
CA LEU A 66 -0.25 -4.06 -2.03
C LEU A 66 -0.51 -4.34 -0.54
N SER A 67 -1.67 -3.96 -0.01
CA SER A 67 -2.05 -4.26 1.38
C SER A 67 -2.24 -5.77 1.62
N TRP A 68 -2.48 -6.56 0.56
CA TRP A 68 -2.93 -7.95 0.68
C TRP A 68 -2.10 -8.95 -0.13
N GLU A 69 -1.32 -8.48 -1.10
CA GLU A 69 -0.54 -9.33 -1.98
C GLU A 69 0.62 -10.01 -1.22
N SER A 70 0.92 -11.23 -1.65
CA SER A 70 2.02 -12.05 -1.15
C SER A 70 2.91 -12.61 -2.25
N ASP A 71 2.45 -12.60 -3.50
CA ASP A 71 3.28 -12.93 -4.65
C ASP A 71 4.26 -11.80 -4.95
N GLU A 72 5.56 -12.11 -4.89
CA GLU A 72 6.64 -11.14 -5.11
C GLU A 72 6.61 -10.55 -6.53
N TYR A 73 6.20 -11.31 -7.55
CA TYR A 73 6.14 -10.80 -8.93
C TYR A 73 4.98 -9.82 -9.11
N GLU A 74 3.82 -10.11 -8.52
CA GLU A 74 2.67 -9.19 -8.55
C GLU A 74 2.98 -7.92 -7.76
N ILE A 75 3.67 -8.02 -6.61
CA ILE A 75 4.12 -6.85 -5.86
C ILE A 75 5.05 -5.97 -6.70
N LEU A 76 6.03 -6.57 -7.40
CA LEU A 76 6.96 -5.83 -8.25
C LEU A 76 6.25 -5.15 -9.41
N ASP A 77 5.33 -5.85 -10.08
CA ASP A 77 4.53 -5.30 -11.19
C ASP A 77 3.66 -4.12 -10.74
N ILE A 78 3.03 -4.22 -9.57
CA ILE A 78 2.26 -3.11 -8.99
C ILE A 78 3.16 -1.91 -8.66
N LEU A 79 4.34 -2.15 -8.07
CA LEU A 79 5.28 -1.07 -7.74
C LEU A 79 5.80 -0.35 -8.98
N GLU A 80 6.05 -1.07 -10.08
CA GLU A 80 6.42 -0.49 -11.38
C GLU A 80 5.29 0.40 -11.93
N GLN A 81 4.04 -0.09 -11.92
CA GLN A 81 2.88 0.71 -12.34
C GLN A 81 2.69 1.98 -11.50
N LEU A 82 2.91 1.91 -10.19
CA LEU A 82 2.84 3.08 -9.31
C LEU A 82 3.95 4.09 -9.61
N GLU A 83 5.16 3.62 -9.93
CA GLU A 83 6.29 4.49 -10.31
C GLU A 83 6.08 5.15 -11.68
N GLU A 84 5.54 4.43 -12.66
CA GLU A 84 5.12 4.99 -13.95
C GLU A 84 4.08 6.10 -13.74
N TRP A 85 3.05 5.83 -12.93
CA TRP A 85 2.03 6.82 -12.62
C TRP A 85 2.61 8.05 -11.92
N GLU A 86 3.52 7.88 -10.95
CA GLU A 86 4.22 8.99 -10.28
C GLU A 86 5.00 9.86 -11.29
N SER A 87 5.59 9.24 -12.30
CA SER A 87 6.38 9.92 -13.34
C SER A 87 5.51 10.73 -14.31
N GLU A 88 4.31 10.24 -14.62
CA GLU A 88 3.35 10.93 -15.50
C GLU A 88 2.63 12.09 -14.81
N HIS A 89 2.46 12.03 -13.49
CA HIS A 89 1.62 12.97 -12.72
C HIS A 89 2.39 13.92 -11.81
N ASN A 90 3.69 13.72 -11.62
CA ASN A 90 4.58 14.66 -10.91
C ASN A 90 5.65 15.31 -11.83
N GLY A 91 5.48 15.17 -13.15
CA GLY A 91 6.28 15.85 -14.20
C GLY A 91 5.73 17.21 -14.62
#